data_AF-A0A938KZN8-F1
#
_entry.id   AF-A0A938KZN8-F1
#
_cell.length_a   1.000
_cell.length_b   1.000
_cell.length_c   1.000
_cell.angle_alpha   90.00
_cell.angle_beta   90.00
_cell.angle_gamma   90.00
#
_symmetry.space_group_name_H-M   'P 1'
#
loop_
_entity.id
_entity.type
_entity.pdbx_description
1 polymer ?
#
loop_
_entity_poly.entity_id
_entity_poly.type
_entity_poly.pdbx_seq_one_letter_code
_entity_poly.pdbx_strand_id
1 'polypeptide(L)'
;MRNYIAFVHGIGTQSPTDYDHFERALRSTFDRKVQARTGAPPPPDALVWRTAYWANVTQEDQDALKRRLNVTGRIQTFFVDSAGDAVAYSRVPGGKGKYADIQHTFADTLRSLATAAADNYGPTTKAPLTVIAHSLGTVIATGTIQALHREDAFPGNLELKRLYTMGSPIALYGLRYGLANFTPPFEVPTWINLLY
;
A
#
# COMPACT_ATOMS: atom_id res chain seq x y z
N MET A 1 21.25 -10.22 3.19
CA MET A 1 20.19 -9.96 2.19
C MET A 1 19.25 -8.92 2.77
N ARG A 2 19.13 -7.78 2.09
CA ARG A 2 18.19 -6.67 2.38
C ARG A 2 16.78 -7.02 1.87
N ASN A 3 15.76 -6.62 2.62
CA ASN A 3 14.36 -6.76 2.25
C ASN A 3 13.78 -5.38 1.91
N TYR A 4 13.04 -5.29 0.80
CA TYR A 4 12.42 -4.05 0.35
C TYR A 4 10.97 -4.06 0.79
N ILE A 5 10.57 -3.01 1.50
CA ILE A 5 9.23 -2.88 2.06
C ILE A 5 8.57 -1.64 1.46
N ALA A 6 7.45 -1.86 0.78
CA ALA A 6 6.55 -0.79 0.40
C ALA A 6 5.35 -0.79 1.35
N PHE A 7 5.16 0.30 2.08
CA PHE A 7 4.00 0.49 2.94
C PHE A 7 3.00 1.42 2.25
N VAL A 8 1.75 0.96 2.11
CA VAL A 8 0.66 1.74 1.52
C VAL A 8 -0.36 2.01 2.60
N HIS A 9 -0.48 3.26 3.03
CA HIS A 9 -1.39 3.61 4.10
C HIS A 9 -2.85 3.69 3.62
N GLY A 10 -3.79 3.82 4.57
CA GLY A 10 -5.23 4.00 4.30
C GLY A 10 -5.66 5.46 4.29
N ILE A 11 -6.94 5.70 4.08
CA ILE A 11 -7.54 7.05 4.03
C ILE A 11 -7.49 7.77 5.39
N GLY A 12 -7.33 9.10 5.38
CA GLY A 12 -7.32 9.94 6.59
C GLY A 12 -6.18 10.95 6.60
N THR A 13 -6.34 12.00 7.41
CA THR A 13 -5.33 13.05 7.65
C THR A 13 -4.13 12.41 8.33
N GLN A 14 -3.14 12.00 7.54
CA GLN A 14 -1.97 11.31 8.02
C GLN A 14 -0.78 12.22 7.75
N SER A 15 0.10 12.42 8.73
CA SER A 15 1.42 13.03 8.53
C SER A 15 2.39 11.96 8.00
N PRO A 16 3.45 12.32 7.25
CA PRO A 16 4.54 11.40 6.90
C PRO A 16 5.09 10.62 8.11
N THR A 17 4.98 11.18 9.32
CA THR A 17 5.48 10.60 10.56
C THR A 17 4.51 9.64 11.27
N ASP A 18 3.25 9.57 10.86
CA ASP A 18 2.21 8.82 11.61
C ASP A 18 2.46 7.32 11.62
N TYR A 19 3.25 6.82 10.66
CA TYR A 19 3.66 5.42 10.59
C TYR A 19 5.08 5.19 11.08
N ASP A 20 5.79 6.20 11.57
CA ASP A 20 7.12 6.00 12.11
C ASP A 20 7.08 5.06 13.31
N HIS A 21 6.01 5.10 14.11
CA HIS A 21 5.85 4.15 15.21
C HIS A 21 5.69 2.72 14.68
N PHE A 22 4.92 2.53 13.61
CA PHE A 22 4.74 1.22 12.99
C PHE A 22 6.05 0.71 12.37
N GLU A 23 6.75 1.55 11.61
CA GLU A 23 8.05 1.24 11.04
C GLU A 23 9.06 0.89 12.14
N ARG A 24 9.17 1.72 13.19
CA ARG A 24 10.07 1.45 14.33
C ARG A 24 9.73 0.15 15.04
N ALA A 25 8.45 -0.13 15.28
CA ALA A 25 8.02 -1.37 15.92
C ALA A 25 8.35 -2.60 15.07
N LEU A 26 8.18 -2.50 13.75
CA LEU A 26 8.50 -3.57 12.80
C LEU A 26 10.02 -3.78 12.71
N ARG A 27 10.80 -2.72 12.57
CA ARG A 27 12.27 -2.77 12.59
C ARG A 27 12.81 -3.38 13.88
N SER A 28 12.37 -2.88 15.02
CA SER A 28 12.76 -3.41 16.34
C SER A 28 12.42 -4.90 16.48
N THR A 29 11.24 -5.31 15.99
CA THR A 29 10.84 -6.71 16.01
C THR A 29 11.69 -7.56 15.07
N PHE A 30 12.00 -7.07 13.87
CA PHE A 30 12.89 -7.72 12.92
C PHE A 30 14.29 -7.90 13.51
N ASP A 31 14.89 -6.83 14.04
CA ASP A 31 16.24 -6.85 14.61
C ASP A 31 16.34 -7.86 15.75
N ARG A 32 15.37 -7.83 16.68
CA ARG A 32 15.28 -8.78 17.79
C ARG A 32 15.15 -10.22 17.29
N LYS A 33 14.35 -10.48 16.26
CA LYS A 33 14.14 -11.83 15.71
C LYS A 33 15.35 -12.34 14.91
N VAL A 34 16.06 -11.45 14.21
CA VAL A 34 17.32 -11.80 13.53
C VAL A 34 18.39 -12.11 14.57
N GLN A 35 18.63 -11.20 15.52
CA GLN A 35 19.60 -11.40 16.62
C GLN A 35 19.36 -12.73 17.34
N ALA A 36 18.11 -13.05 17.68
CA ALA A 36 17.76 -14.29 18.36
C ALA A 36 18.01 -15.56 17.52
N ARG A 37 18.02 -15.45 16.19
CA ARG A 37 18.21 -16.60 15.26
C ARG A 37 19.65 -16.76 14.79
N THR A 38 20.38 -15.66 14.62
CA THR A 38 21.72 -15.63 14.02
C THR A 38 22.83 -15.34 15.03
N GLY A 39 22.49 -14.87 16.23
CA GLY A 39 23.47 -14.44 17.24
C GLY A 39 24.10 -13.07 16.95
N ALA A 40 23.74 -12.41 15.85
CA ALA A 40 24.29 -11.12 15.44
C ALA A 40 23.19 -10.17 14.93
N PRO A 41 23.34 -8.84 15.12
CA PRO A 41 22.33 -7.90 14.68
C PRO A 41 22.33 -7.82 13.15
N PRO A 42 21.18 -7.57 12.50
CA PRO A 42 21.16 -7.32 11.07
C PRO A 42 21.92 -6.02 10.74
N PRO A 43 22.41 -5.87 9.50
CA PRO A 43 22.96 -4.58 9.07
C PRO A 43 21.86 -3.49 9.10
N PRO A 44 22.21 -2.21 9.33
CA PRO A 44 21.24 -1.12 9.49
C PRO A 44 20.25 -0.96 8.32
N ASP A 45 20.68 -1.36 7.13
CA ASP A 45 19.92 -1.29 5.88
C ASP A 45 19.31 -2.64 5.46
N ALA A 46 19.23 -3.60 6.38
CA ALA A 46 18.59 -4.89 6.14
C ALA A 46 17.10 -4.76 5.78
N LEU A 47 16.46 -3.66 6.18
CA LEU A 47 15.11 -3.28 5.81
C LEU A 47 15.12 -1.93 5.10
N VAL A 48 14.88 -1.93 3.79
CA VAL A 48 14.73 -0.72 2.98
C VAL A 48 13.24 -0.40 2.90
N TRP A 49 12.80 0.62 3.62
CA TRP A 49 11.39 1.00 3.77
C TRP A 49 11.05 2.22 2.94
N ARG A 50 9.91 2.20 2.25
CA ARG A 50 9.29 3.37 1.64
C ARG A 50 7.78 3.36 1.89
N THR A 51 7.24 4.50 2.29
CA THR A 51 5.81 4.70 2.46
C THR A 51 5.26 5.43 1.23
N ALA A 52 4.24 4.86 0.60
CA ALA A 52 3.44 5.55 -0.41
C ALA A 52 2.49 6.51 0.31
N TYR A 53 2.91 7.77 0.41
CA TYR A 53 2.16 8.82 1.09
C TYR A 53 1.25 9.56 0.10
N TRP A 54 -0.05 9.27 0.14
CA TRP A 54 -1.05 9.80 -0.79
C TRP A 54 -2.19 10.58 -0.10
N ALA A 55 -2.10 10.78 1.22
CA ALA A 55 -3.15 11.44 2.01
C ALA A 55 -3.48 12.85 1.48
N ASN A 56 -2.48 13.58 0.98
CA ASN A 56 -2.65 14.92 0.39
C ASN A 56 -3.60 14.94 -0.82
N VAL A 57 -3.72 13.83 -1.56
CA VAL A 57 -4.57 13.75 -2.76
C VAL A 57 -6.06 13.79 -2.38
N THR A 58 -6.44 13.17 -1.26
CA THR A 58 -7.84 13.05 -0.83
C THR A 58 -8.23 14.05 0.26
N GLN A 59 -7.26 14.70 0.90
CA GLN A 59 -7.48 15.51 2.10
C GLN A 59 -8.52 16.64 1.92
N GLU A 60 -8.48 17.37 0.81
CA GLU A 60 -9.42 18.47 0.55
C GLU A 60 -10.88 17.98 0.45
N ASP A 61 -11.12 16.85 -0.21
CA ASP A 61 -12.45 16.27 -0.38
C ASP A 61 -12.96 15.73 0.95
N GLN A 62 -12.09 15.07 1.72
CA GLN A 62 -12.43 14.56 3.05
C GLN A 62 -12.82 15.70 3.99
N ASP A 63 -12.07 16.80 3.98
CA ASP A 63 -12.38 17.95 4.82
C ASP A 63 -13.68 18.64 4.39
N ALA A 64 -13.97 18.70 3.09
CA ALA A 64 -15.24 19.19 2.57
C ALA A 64 -16.42 18.28 2.97
N LEU A 65 -16.25 16.97 2.91
CA LEU A 65 -17.28 15.99 3.22
C LEU A 65 -17.59 15.93 4.72
N LYS A 66 -16.56 15.94 5.57
CA LYS A 66 -16.69 16.04 7.04
C LYS A 66 -17.50 17.28 7.45
N ARG A 67 -17.20 18.44 6.83
CA ARG A 67 -17.94 19.69 7.07
C ARG A 67 -19.42 19.57 6.68
N ARG A 68 -19.74 18.88 5.58
CA ARG A 68 -21.12 18.74 5.10
C ARG A 68 -21.96 17.76 5.91
N LEU A 69 -21.36 16.67 6.37
CA LEU A 69 -22.09 15.58 7.01
C LEU A 69 -22.05 15.62 8.54
N ASN A 70 -21.35 16.60 9.14
CA ASN A 70 -21.19 16.76 10.59
C ASN A 70 -20.75 15.46 11.30
N VAL A 71 -19.95 14.64 10.60
CA VAL A 71 -19.52 13.32 11.08
C VAL A 71 -18.27 13.49 11.93
N THR A 72 -18.33 13.05 13.18
CA THR A 72 -17.21 13.12 14.13
C THR A 72 -16.59 11.74 14.41
N GLY A 73 -17.25 10.65 14.02
CA GLY A 73 -16.81 9.28 14.28
C GLY A 73 -15.96 8.66 13.16
N ARG A 74 -14.77 8.13 13.51
CA ARG A 74 -13.79 7.53 12.57
C ARG A 74 -14.38 6.44 11.65
N ILE A 75 -15.30 5.63 12.16
CA ILE A 75 -15.94 4.53 11.41
C ILE A 75 -17.00 5.06 10.44
N GLN A 76 -17.79 6.05 10.85
CA GLN A 76 -18.79 6.68 9.99
C GLN A 76 -18.14 7.45 8.86
N THR A 77 -17.05 8.18 9.14
CA THR A 77 -16.19 8.80 8.11
C THR A 77 -15.61 7.74 7.17
N PHE A 78 -15.11 6.62 7.70
CA PHE A 78 -14.55 5.55 6.87
C PHE A 78 -15.56 4.90 5.92
N PHE A 79 -16.80 4.65 6.37
CA PHE A 79 -17.85 4.10 5.49
C PHE A 79 -18.33 5.11 4.46
N VAL A 80 -18.43 6.38 4.83
CA VAL A 80 -18.79 7.47 3.92
C VAL A 80 -17.68 7.72 2.88
N ASP A 81 -16.41 7.70 3.29
CA ASP A 81 -15.25 7.82 2.41
C ASP A 81 -15.10 6.58 1.52
N SER A 82 -15.30 5.37 2.05
CA SER A 82 -15.25 4.12 1.27
C SER A 82 -16.43 4.00 0.30
N ALA A 83 -17.63 4.45 0.68
CA ALA A 83 -18.78 4.53 -0.21
C ALA A 83 -18.61 5.66 -1.25
N GLY A 84 -18.01 6.78 -0.85
CA GLY A 84 -17.63 7.90 -1.71
C GLY A 84 -16.58 7.51 -2.74
N ASP A 85 -15.59 6.70 -2.37
CA ASP A 85 -14.59 6.16 -3.28
C ASP A 85 -15.16 5.06 -4.17
N ALA A 86 -16.05 4.21 -3.67
CA ALA A 86 -16.82 3.28 -4.51
C ALA A 86 -17.64 4.03 -5.59
N VAL A 87 -18.16 5.22 -5.25
CA VAL A 87 -18.79 6.15 -6.21
C VAL A 87 -17.74 6.88 -7.08
N ALA A 88 -16.55 7.22 -6.59
CA ALA A 88 -15.49 7.83 -7.39
C ALA A 88 -14.92 6.88 -8.46
N TYR A 89 -14.91 5.57 -8.19
CA TYR A 89 -14.68 4.53 -9.22
C TYR A 89 -15.84 4.45 -10.24
N SER A 90 -17.04 4.87 -9.86
CA SER A 90 -18.24 4.86 -10.68
C SER A 90 -18.31 6.08 -11.60
N ARG A 91 -17.35 6.22 -12.53
CA ARG A 91 -17.43 7.16 -13.68
C ARG A 91 -18.05 8.54 -13.35
N VAL A 92 -17.74 9.13 -12.18
CA VAL A 92 -18.16 10.51 -11.90
C VAL A 92 -17.20 11.43 -12.65
N PRO A 93 -17.69 12.37 -13.48
CA PRO A 93 -16.83 13.38 -14.12
C PRO A 93 -16.05 14.13 -13.03
N GLY A 94 -14.73 13.89 -12.94
CA GLY A 94 -13.84 14.46 -11.92
C GLY A 94 -13.09 13.44 -11.04
N GLY A 95 -13.62 12.23 -10.83
CA GLY A 95 -13.02 11.22 -9.92
C GLY A 95 -11.85 10.43 -10.50
N LYS A 96 -11.71 10.38 -11.84
CA LYS A 96 -10.67 9.60 -12.53
C LYS A 96 -9.24 10.12 -12.30
N GLY A 97 -9.07 11.41 -11.98
CA GLY A 97 -7.75 12.02 -11.79
C GLY A 97 -7.11 11.59 -10.47
N LYS A 98 -7.82 11.75 -9.35
CA LYS A 98 -7.27 11.51 -8.00
C LYS A 98 -6.86 10.06 -7.78
N TYR A 99 -7.63 9.11 -8.30
CA TYR A 99 -7.24 7.71 -8.23
C TYR A 99 -5.93 7.45 -8.99
N ALA A 100 -5.80 7.98 -10.22
CA ALA A 100 -4.56 7.88 -10.99
C ALA A 100 -3.38 8.54 -10.26
N ASP A 101 -3.59 9.68 -9.60
CA ASP A 101 -2.56 10.36 -8.80
C ASP A 101 -2.09 9.53 -7.59
N ILE A 102 -3.02 8.87 -6.90
CA ILE A 102 -2.70 7.93 -5.81
C ILE A 102 -1.94 6.71 -6.37
N GLN A 103 -2.36 6.18 -7.52
CA GLN A 103 -1.65 5.08 -8.17
C GLN A 103 -0.24 5.47 -8.59
N HIS A 104 -0.05 6.68 -9.14
CA HIS A 104 1.25 7.24 -9.48
C HIS A 104 2.15 7.36 -8.26
N THR A 105 1.62 7.84 -7.13
CA THR A 105 2.36 7.95 -5.86
C THR A 105 2.89 6.57 -5.42
N PHE A 106 2.08 5.53 -5.54
CA PHE A 106 2.53 4.17 -5.21
C PHE A 106 3.51 3.62 -6.26
N ALA A 107 3.31 3.88 -7.54
CA ALA A 107 4.25 3.49 -8.59
C ALA A 107 5.62 4.18 -8.42
N ASP A 108 5.65 5.46 -8.05
CA ASP A 108 6.87 6.20 -7.71
C ASP A 108 7.59 5.59 -6.50
N THR A 109 6.82 5.15 -5.50
CA THR A 109 7.36 4.43 -4.33
C THR A 109 8.05 3.13 -4.74
N LEU A 110 7.44 2.35 -5.63
CA LEU A 110 8.04 1.12 -6.18
C LEU A 110 9.29 1.44 -7.01
N ARG A 111 9.27 2.50 -7.84
CA ARG A 111 10.44 2.95 -8.60
C ARG A 111 11.59 3.39 -7.67
N SER A 112 11.30 4.09 -6.57
CA SER A 112 12.31 4.44 -5.56
C SER A 112 12.95 3.20 -4.92
N LEU A 113 12.14 2.20 -4.57
CA LEU A 113 12.66 0.92 -4.06
C LEU A 113 13.47 0.17 -5.12
N ALA A 114 13.06 0.22 -6.38
CA ALA A 114 13.78 -0.38 -7.50
C ALA A 114 15.16 0.27 -7.71
N THR A 115 15.27 1.59 -7.63
CA THR A 115 16.56 2.29 -7.66
C THR A 115 17.44 1.83 -6.49
N ALA A 116 16.90 1.80 -5.27
CA ALA A 116 17.63 1.32 -4.11
C ALA A 116 18.00 -0.19 -4.20
N ALA A 117 17.27 -0.99 -4.98
CA ALA A 117 17.62 -2.37 -5.25
C ALA A 117 18.79 -2.47 -6.25
N ALA A 118 18.73 -1.68 -7.32
CA ALA A 118 19.79 -1.63 -8.32
C ALA A 118 21.13 -1.17 -7.73
N ASP A 119 21.12 -0.15 -6.86
CA ASP A 119 22.33 0.35 -6.19
C ASP A 119 23.00 -0.72 -5.31
N ASN A 120 22.21 -1.68 -4.82
CA ASN A 120 22.64 -2.65 -3.83
C ASN A 120 22.96 -4.04 -4.40
N TYR A 121 22.34 -4.44 -5.50
CA TYR A 121 22.49 -5.76 -6.12
C TYR A 121 22.81 -5.74 -7.61
N GLY A 122 22.93 -4.56 -8.21
CA GLY A 122 23.01 -4.37 -9.65
C GLY A 122 21.63 -4.40 -10.34
N PRO A 123 21.57 -3.98 -11.62
CA PRO A 123 20.30 -3.77 -12.33
C PRO A 123 19.57 -5.07 -12.71
N THR A 124 20.26 -6.22 -12.72
CA THR A 124 19.71 -7.50 -13.20
C THR A 124 19.25 -8.42 -12.07
N THR A 125 19.66 -8.16 -10.83
CA THR A 125 19.30 -9.00 -9.69
C THR A 125 17.94 -8.61 -9.15
N LYS A 126 17.02 -9.58 -9.08
CA LYS A 126 15.69 -9.35 -8.50
C LYS A 126 15.75 -9.31 -6.98
N ALA A 127 15.41 -8.17 -6.40
CA ALA A 127 15.32 -8.00 -4.97
C ALA A 127 13.91 -8.39 -4.45
N PRO A 128 13.81 -9.08 -3.30
CA PRO A 128 12.53 -9.47 -2.75
C PRO A 128 11.76 -8.25 -2.21
N LEU A 129 10.56 -8.04 -2.74
CA LEU A 129 9.62 -7.00 -2.34
C LEU A 129 8.54 -7.57 -1.43
N THR A 130 8.29 -6.86 -0.33
CA THR A 130 7.15 -7.05 0.57
C THR A 130 6.28 -5.80 0.53
N VAL A 131 5.01 -5.95 0.21
CA VAL A 131 4.02 -4.86 0.25
C VAL A 131 3.17 -5.04 1.51
N ILE A 132 3.03 -3.98 2.31
CA ILE A 132 2.15 -3.93 3.48
C ILE A 132 1.12 -2.85 3.23
N ALA A 133 -0.16 -3.18 3.30
CA ALA A 133 -1.24 -2.29 2.91
C ALA A 133 -2.31 -2.12 3.99
N HIS A 134 -2.46 -0.86 4.39
CA HIS A 134 -3.40 -0.18 5.27
C HIS A 134 -4.85 0.03 4.81
N SER A 135 -5.90 -0.66 5.27
CA SER A 135 -7.30 -0.24 5.03
C SER A 135 -7.58 0.01 3.54
N LEU A 136 -8.02 1.20 3.10
CA LEU A 136 -8.20 1.54 1.67
C LEU A 136 -6.91 1.39 0.84
N GLY A 137 -5.74 1.56 1.45
CA GLY A 137 -4.44 1.29 0.84
C GLY A 137 -4.31 -0.13 0.30
N THR A 138 -5.10 -1.10 0.78
CA THR A 138 -5.16 -2.46 0.21
C THR A 138 -5.74 -2.48 -1.20
N VAL A 139 -6.79 -1.69 -1.44
CA VAL A 139 -7.42 -1.52 -2.75
C VAL A 139 -6.49 -0.76 -3.69
N ILE A 140 -5.86 0.30 -3.20
CA ILE A 140 -4.83 1.03 -3.95
C ILE A 140 -3.70 0.08 -4.35
N ALA A 141 -3.10 -0.61 -3.38
CA ALA A 141 -1.93 -1.44 -3.61
C ALA A 141 -2.21 -2.54 -4.64
N THR A 142 -3.31 -3.27 -4.46
CA THR A 142 -3.68 -4.36 -5.37
C THR A 142 -4.07 -3.84 -6.75
N GLY A 143 -4.84 -2.75 -6.84
CA GLY A 143 -5.20 -2.14 -8.13
C GLY A 143 -3.99 -1.63 -8.92
N THR A 144 -3.07 -0.92 -8.26
CA THR A 144 -1.85 -0.42 -8.91
C THR A 144 -0.93 -1.55 -9.34
N ILE A 145 -0.68 -2.56 -8.49
CA ILE A 145 0.17 -3.70 -8.88
C ILE A 145 -0.43 -4.43 -10.07
N GLN A 146 -1.75 -4.62 -10.10
CA GLN A 146 -2.43 -5.24 -11.24
C GLN A 146 -2.30 -4.40 -12.51
N ALA A 147 -2.46 -3.08 -12.42
CA ALA A 147 -2.27 -2.16 -13.56
C ALA A 147 -0.84 -2.22 -14.10
N LEU A 148 0.16 -2.12 -13.22
CA LEU A 148 1.57 -2.17 -13.59
C LEU A 148 1.96 -3.49 -14.27
N HIS A 149 1.42 -4.63 -13.82
CA HIS A 149 1.66 -5.91 -14.51
C HIS A 149 0.98 -5.98 -15.88
N ARG A 150 -0.23 -5.44 -16.02
CA ARG A 150 -0.95 -5.41 -17.31
C ARG A 150 -0.27 -4.51 -18.34
N GLU A 151 0.36 -3.44 -17.87
CA GLU A 151 1.06 -2.44 -18.69
C GLU A 151 2.55 -2.78 -18.90
N ASP A 152 3.04 -3.92 -18.38
CA ASP A 152 4.46 -4.29 -18.36
C ASP A 152 5.37 -3.18 -17.76
N ALA A 153 4.84 -2.45 -16.79
CA ALA A 153 5.48 -1.30 -16.15
C ALA A 153 5.93 -1.60 -14.70
N PHE A 154 5.75 -2.83 -14.21
CA PHE A 154 6.24 -3.24 -12.90
C PHE A 154 7.78 -3.28 -12.89
N PRO A 155 8.49 -2.71 -11.89
CA PRO A 155 9.95 -2.68 -11.91
C PRO A 155 10.58 -4.08 -11.99
N GLY A 156 11.28 -4.38 -13.09
CA GLY A 156 11.77 -5.72 -13.40
C GLY A 156 12.84 -6.27 -12.44
N ASN A 157 13.49 -5.41 -11.66
CA ASN A 157 14.47 -5.78 -10.63
C ASN A 157 13.84 -5.92 -9.23
N LEU A 158 12.52 -5.79 -9.09
CA LEU A 158 11.78 -6.14 -7.89
C LEU A 158 10.97 -7.41 -8.14
N GLU A 159 10.94 -8.29 -7.14
CA GLU A 159 10.10 -9.48 -7.18
C GLU A 159 9.13 -9.46 -6.00
N LEU A 160 7.84 -9.31 -6.30
CA LEU A 160 6.81 -9.32 -5.28
C LEU A 160 6.70 -10.71 -4.64
N LYS A 161 7.24 -10.85 -3.43
CA LYS A 161 7.21 -12.11 -2.67
C LYS A 161 6.06 -12.15 -1.67
N ARG A 162 5.71 -11.00 -1.09
CA ARG A 162 4.78 -10.94 0.04
C ARG A 162 3.84 -9.76 -0.07
N LEU A 163 2.56 -9.99 0.21
CA LEU A 163 1.53 -8.99 0.37
C LEU A 163 0.84 -9.18 1.72
N TYR A 164 0.98 -8.19 2.60
CA TYR A 164 0.31 -8.14 3.90
C TYR A 164 -0.79 -7.10 3.83
N THR A 165 -2.05 -7.51 3.98
CA THR A 165 -3.18 -6.59 4.01
C THR A 165 -3.72 -6.47 5.42
N MET A 166 -4.22 -5.28 5.76
CA MET A 166 -4.54 -4.88 7.11
C MET A 166 -5.87 -4.17 7.15
N GLY A 167 -6.89 -4.69 7.85
CA GLY A 167 -8.20 -4.02 7.93
C GLY A 167 -8.83 -3.81 6.54
N SER A 168 -8.62 -4.80 5.67
CA SER A 168 -8.80 -4.70 4.22
C SER A 168 -10.28 -4.68 3.80
N PRO A 169 -10.79 -3.61 3.15
CA PRO A 169 -12.10 -3.62 2.53
C PRO A 169 -12.12 -4.35 1.18
N ILE A 170 -11.02 -5.00 0.75
CA ILE A 170 -10.91 -5.59 -0.60
C ILE A 170 -12.01 -6.61 -0.94
N ALA A 171 -12.50 -7.35 0.05
CA ALA A 171 -13.59 -8.30 -0.15
C ALA A 171 -14.91 -7.59 -0.46
N LEU A 172 -15.26 -6.55 0.32
CA LEU A 172 -16.44 -5.71 0.08
C LEU A 172 -16.34 -5.00 -1.27
N TYR A 173 -15.14 -4.53 -1.60
CA TYR A 173 -14.85 -3.90 -2.87
C TYR A 173 -15.00 -4.87 -4.04
N GLY A 174 -14.56 -6.11 -3.91
CA GLY A 174 -14.72 -7.16 -4.94
C GLY A 174 -16.19 -7.48 -5.23
N LEU A 175 -17.05 -7.48 -4.20
CA LEU A 175 -18.49 -7.72 -4.36
C LEU A 175 -19.19 -6.71 -5.28
N ARG A 176 -18.67 -5.48 -5.40
CA ARG A 176 -19.26 -4.43 -6.25
C ARG A 176 -19.34 -4.82 -7.72
N TYR A 177 -18.43 -5.68 -8.18
CA TYR A 177 -18.35 -6.11 -9.56
C TYR A 177 -19.15 -7.40 -9.83
N GLY A 178 -19.71 -7.99 -8.77
CA GLY A 178 -20.21 -9.36 -8.77
C GLY A 178 -19.04 -10.35 -8.79
N LEU A 179 -19.19 -11.46 -8.06
CA LEU A 179 -18.16 -12.51 -7.98
C LEU A 179 -17.76 -13.05 -9.36
N ALA A 180 -18.66 -12.99 -10.34
CA ALA A 180 -18.42 -13.43 -11.72
C ALA A 180 -17.45 -12.55 -12.52
N ASN A 181 -17.33 -11.25 -12.19
CA ASN A 181 -16.39 -10.34 -12.84
C ASN A 181 -15.18 -10.01 -11.96
N PHE A 182 -15.06 -10.68 -10.81
CA PHE A 182 -13.91 -10.52 -9.94
C PHE A 182 -12.69 -11.15 -10.61
N THR A 183 -11.85 -10.33 -11.23
CA THR A 183 -10.57 -10.80 -11.75
C THR A 183 -9.68 -11.16 -10.57
N PRO A 184 -9.13 -12.38 -10.52
CA PRO A 184 -8.20 -12.73 -9.46
C PRO A 184 -7.07 -11.70 -9.40
N PRO A 185 -6.70 -11.27 -8.20
CA PRO A 185 -5.49 -10.49 -8.01
C PRO A 185 -4.30 -11.28 -8.59
N PHE A 186 -3.31 -10.55 -9.12
CA PHE A 186 -2.03 -11.10 -9.55
C PHE A 186 -1.48 -12.12 -8.54
N GLU A 187 -0.76 -13.13 -9.02
CA GLU A 187 -0.22 -14.16 -8.14
C GLU A 187 0.87 -13.57 -7.23
N VAL A 188 0.73 -13.80 -5.92
CA VAL A 188 1.75 -13.47 -4.92
C VAL A 188 2.08 -14.74 -4.15
N PRO A 189 3.38 -15.11 -4.01
CA PRO A 189 3.76 -16.32 -3.28
C PRO A 189 3.26 -16.39 -1.84
N THR A 190 3.11 -15.24 -1.18
CA THR A 190 2.55 -15.17 0.17
C THR A 190 1.65 -13.95 0.29
N TRP A 191 0.35 -14.18 0.47
CA TRP A 191 -0.58 -13.14 0.87
C TRP A 191 -1.22 -13.49 2.20
N ILE A 192 -1.04 -12.62 3.20
CA ILE A 192 -1.71 -12.75 4.50
C ILE A 192 -2.60 -11.53 4.74
N ASN A 193 -3.87 -11.77 5.05
CA ASN A 193 -4.79 -10.75 5.52
C ASN A 193 -4.85 -10.78 7.06
N LEU A 194 -4.43 -9.68 7.67
CA LEU A 194 -4.43 -9.49 9.12
C LEU A 194 -5.76 -8.84 9.53
N LEU A 195 -6.56 -9.56 10.31
CA LEU A 195 -7.83 -9.11 10.86
C LEU A 195 -7.57 -8.45 12.24
N TYR A 196 -8.12 -7.26 12.47
CA TYR A 196 -8.16 -6.57 13.78
C TYR A 196 -9.59 -6.22 14.12
#